data_AF-A0A8S2QBC1-F1
#
_entry.id   AF-A0A8S2QBC1-F1
#
_cell.length_a   1.000
_cell.length_b   1.000
_cell.length_c   1.000
_cell.angle_alpha   90.00
_cell.angle_beta   90.00
_cell.angle_gamma   90.00
#
_symmetry.space_group_name_H-M   'P 1'
#
loop_
_entity.id
_entity.type
_entity.pdbx_description
1 polymer ?
#
loop_
_entity_poly.entity_id
_entity_poly.type
_entity_poly.pdbx_seq_one_letter_code
_entity_poly.pdbx_strand_id
1 'polypeptide(L)'
;LTFNDNKFYDFVKNICGATEAELLEVQQIANAQSLLLTDDVFGIMDVDCPDLIDLKKKISFTLADGSFLLKAGIRANIKYLKELFLKKNEEIMKETKLKPKQQTTITTAASNSLHHHHHRL
;
A
#
# COMPACT_ATOMS: atom_id res chain seq x y z
N LEU A 1 -3.78 -0.72 6.12
CA LEU A 1 -2.70 0.18 6.53
C LEU A 1 -2.63 1.31 5.52
N THR A 2 -3.08 2.51 5.89
CA THR A 2 -3.09 3.67 4.99
C THR A 2 -1.90 4.55 5.35
N PHE A 3 -0.69 4.07 5.01
CA PHE A 3 0.48 4.94 5.04
C PHE A 3 0.54 5.64 3.69
N ASN A 4 0.34 6.96 3.71
CA ASN A 4 0.48 7.80 2.53
C ASN A 4 1.70 8.71 2.72
N ASP A 5 2.43 8.91 1.63
CA ASP A 5 3.52 9.88 1.49
C ASP A 5 4.61 9.68 2.57
N ASN A 6 4.99 10.74 3.27
CA ASN A 6 6.13 10.75 4.20
C ASN A 6 6.08 9.64 5.25
N LYS A 7 4.89 9.28 5.75
CA LYS A 7 4.75 8.21 6.76
C LYS A 7 5.12 6.84 6.20
N PHE A 8 4.89 6.62 4.91
CA PHE A 8 5.30 5.40 4.25
C PHE A 8 6.82 5.33 4.13
N TYR A 9 7.47 6.42 3.69
CA TYR A 9 8.93 6.47 3.59
C TYR A 9 9.62 6.35 4.95
N ASP A 10 9.08 6.99 6.00
CA ASP A 10 9.59 6.84 7.37
C ASP A 10 9.49 5.39 7.85
N PHE A 11 8.37 4.71 7.55
CA PHE A 11 8.20 3.30 7.86
C PHE A 11 9.25 2.44 7.14
N VAL A 12 9.41 2.63 5.83
CA VAL A 12 10.41 1.89 5.03
C VAL A 12 11.82 2.15 5.55
N LYS A 13 12.14 3.39 5.90
CA LYS A 13 13.43 3.78 6.46
C LYS A 13 13.75 3.06 7.77
N ASN A 14 12.74 2.89 8.62
CA ASN A 14 12.89 2.19 9.91
C ASN A 14 13.05 0.68 9.76
N ILE A 15 12.49 0.08 8.70
CA ILE A 15 12.48 -1.38 8.52
C ILE A 15 13.62 -1.85 7.62
N CYS A 16 13.82 -1.17 6.49
CA CYS A 16 14.75 -1.59 5.44
C CYS A 16 16.00 -0.71 5.37
N GLY A 17 15.87 0.57 5.73
CA GLY A 17 16.96 1.55 5.66
C GLY A 17 16.63 2.74 4.77
N ALA A 18 17.45 3.78 4.89
CA ALA A 18 17.25 5.04 4.17
C ALA A 18 17.37 4.89 2.65
N THR A 19 18.24 3.98 2.19
CA THR A 19 18.48 3.75 0.76
C THR A 19 17.25 3.14 0.07
N GLU A 20 16.56 2.20 0.72
CA GLU A 20 15.33 1.61 0.22
C GLU A 20 14.19 2.62 0.21
N ALA A 21 14.11 3.49 1.22
CA ALA A 21 13.13 4.58 1.23
C ALA A 21 13.36 5.54 0.05
N GLU A 22 14.60 5.97 -0.16
CA GLU A 22 15.00 6.83 -1.29
C GLU A 22 14.68 6.18 -2.65
N LEU A 23 14.95 4.87 -2.79
CA LEU A 23 14.62 4.11 -4.00
C LEU A 23 13.11 4.15 -4.32
N LEU A 24 12.26 4.04 -3.31
CA LEU A 24 10.80 4.10 -3.50
C LEU A 24 10.31 5.52 -3.74
N GLU A 25 10.91 6.51 -3.08
CA GLU A 25 10.57 7.93 -3.22
C GLU A 25 10.87 8.47 -4.63
N VAL A 26 12.05 8.15 -5.18
CA VAL A 26 12.42 8.55 -6.55
C VAL A 26 11.45 7.97 -7.59
N GLN A 27 10.89 6.79 -7.33
CA GLN A 27 9.90 6.15 -8.19
C GLN A 27 8.45 6.56 -7.89
N GLN A 28 8.24 7.49 -6.94
CA GLN A 28 6.92 7.93 -6.49
C GLN A 28 6.03 6.79 -5.97
N ILE A 29 6.65 5.74 -5.41
CA ILE A 29 5.95 4.64 -4.74
C ILE A 29 5.66 5.09 -3.31
N ALA A 30 4.54 5.77 -3.11
CA ALA A 30 4.22 6.49 -1.86
C ALA A 30 3.37 5.70 -0.85
N ASN A 31 3.03 4.45 -1.14
CA ASN A 31 2.23 3.60 -0.24
C ASN A 31 2.39 2.10 -0.56
N ALA A 32 1.89 1.27 0.36
CA ALA A 32 1.96 -0.18 0.26
C ALA A 32 1.23 -0.73 -0.98
N GLN A 33 0.09 -0.17 -1.35
CA GLN A 33 -0.68 -0.65 -2.50
C GLN A 33 0.08 -0.42 -3.81
N SER A 34 0.64 0.78 -3.99
CA SER A 34 1.49 1.11 -5.13
C SER A 34 2.68 0.15 -5.20
N LEU A 35 3.37 -0.09 -4.08
CA LEU A 35 4.51 -1.02 -4.04
C LEU A 35 4.11 -2.45 -4.45
N LEU A 36 2.95 -2.93 -4.01
CA LEU A 36 2.45 -4.26 -4.35
C LEU A 36 2.07 -4.38 -5.84
N LEU A 37 1.64 -3.29 -6.46
CA LEU A 37 1.30 -3.22 -7.88
C LEU A 37 2.51 -2.96 -8.78
N THR A 38 3.63 -2.49 -8.24
CA THR A 38 4.88 -2.32 -9.00
C THR A 38 5.48 -3.68 -9.32
N ASP A 39 5.50 -4.07 -10.59
CA ASP A 39 6.08 -5.34 -11.04
C ASP A 39 7.58 -5.42 -10.72
N ASP A 40 8.35 -4.45 -11.23
CA ASP A 40 9.79 -4.35 -11.01
C ASP A 40 10.18 -3.00 -10.40
N VAL A 41 10.59 -3.05 -9.12
CA VAL A 41 11.07 -1.87 -8.36
C VAL A 41 12.50 -1.48 -8.79
N PHE A 42 13.24 -2.39 -9.41
CA PHE A 42 14.63 -2.17 -9.80
C PHE A 42 14.78 -1.74 -11.26
N GLY A 43 13.70 -1.75 -12.05
CA GLY A 43 13.72 -1.32 -13.45
C GLY A 43 14.18 0.14 -13.64
N ILE A 44 14.06 0.98 -12.60
CA ILE A 44 14.63 2.33 -12.59
C ILE A 44 16.16 2.35 -12.80
N MET A 45 16.86 1.23 -12.55
CA MET A 45 18.30 1.10 -12.78
C MET A 45 18.69 1.14 -14.26
N ASP A 46 17.78 0.76 -15.16
CA ASP A 46 18.04 0.73 -16.60
C ASP A 46 17.81 2.11 -17.26
N VAL A 47 17.23 3.06 -16.52
CA VAL A 47 17.00 4.42 -17.02
C VAL A 47 18.31 5.20 -17.05
N ASP A 48 18.73 5.64 -18.24
CA ASP A 48 19.86 6.55 -18.39
C ASP A 48 19.45 7.97 -18.00
N CYS A 49 19.62 8.29 -16.72
CA CYS A 49 19.32 9.59 -16.16
C CYS A 49 20.44 10.01 -15.19
N PRO A 50 21.08 11.18 -15.40
CA PRO A 50 22.13 11.67 -14.51
C PRO A 50 21.69 11.78 -13.05
N ASP A 51 20.43 12.15 -12.81
CA ASP A 51 19.88 12.32 -11.46
C ASP A 51 19.80 10.99 -10.68
N LEU A 52 19.86 9.85 -11.38
CA LEU A 52 19.84 8.52 -10.77
C LEU A 52 21.23 7.96 -10.43
N ILE A 53 22.31 8.62 -10.85
CA ILE A 53 23.67 8.07 -10.70
C ILE A 53 24.02 7.82 -9.23
N ASP A 54 23.70 8.77 -8.35
CA ASP A 54 24.03 8.63 -6.93
C ASP A 54 23.20 7.53 -6.26
N LEU A 55 21.92 7.41 -6.61
CA LEU A 55 21.08 6.31 -6.16
C LEU A 55 21.63 4.96 -6.65
N LYS A 56 21.99 4.85 -7.94
CA LYS A 56 22.59 3.63 -8.52
C LYS A 56 23.85 3.23 -7.75
N LYS A 57 24.75 4.16 -7.45
CA LYS A 57 25.96 3.90 -6.65
C LYS A 57 25.64 3.42 -5.23
N LYS A 58 24.56 3.91 -4.61
CA LYS A 58 24.12 3.45 -3.29
C LYS A 58 23.60 2.01 -3.32
N ILE A 59 22.77 1.67 -4.30
CA ILE A 59 22.07 0.37 -4.36
C ILE A 59 22.86 -0.74 -5.07
N SER A 60 23.92 -0.41 -5.81
CA SER A 60 24.65 -1.37 -6.64
C SER A 60 26.18 -1.24 -6.48
N PHE A 61 26.89 -2.21 -7.04
CA PHE A 61 28.32 -2.11 -7.32
C PHE A 61 28.53 -1.73 -8.79
N THR A 62 29.43 -0.80 -9.06
CA THR A 62 29.88 -0.53 -10.42
C THR A 62 30.93 -1.57 -10.81
N LEU A 63 30.68 -2.29 -11.89
CA LEU A 63 31.61 -3.28 -12.44
C LEU A 63 32.64 -2.60 -13.35
N ALA A 64 33.70 -3.32 -13.70
CA ALA A 64 34.81 -2.79 -14.50
C ALA A 64 34.39 -2.35 -15.92
N ASP A 65 33.31 -2.93 -16.45
CA ASP A 65 32.71 -2.58 -17.75
C ASP A 65 31.75 -1.39 -17.67
N GLY A 66 31.57 -0.79 -16.49
CA GLY A 66 30.65 0.31 -16.24
C GLY A 66 29.21 -0.12 -15.96
N SER A 67 28.89 -1.42 -16.01
CA SER A 67 27.58 -1.93 -15.62
C SER A 67 27.37 -1.92 -14.11
N PHE A 68 26.12 -2.08 -13.67
CA PHE A 68 25.74 -2.04 -12.27
C PHE A 68 25.24 -3.41 -11.80
N LEU A 69 25.78 -3.89 -10.68
CA LEU A 69 25.34 -5.11 -10.00
C LEU A 69 24.58 -4.75 -8.72
N LEU A 70 23.27 -4.97 -8.69
CA LEU A 70 22.43 -4.68 -7.52
C LEU A 70 22.92 -5.43 -6.27
N LYS A 71 23.03 -4.73 -5.14
CA LYS A 71 23.40 -5.31 -3.86
C LYS A 71 22.29 -6.26 -3.39
N ALA A 72 22.66 -7.49 -3.04
CA ALA A 72 21.72 -8.53 -2.62
C ALA A 72 20.86 -8.12 -1.41
N GLY A 73 21.42 -7.35 -0.47
CA GLY A 73 20.70 -6.84 0.70
C GLY A 73 19.52 -5.94 0.32
N ILE A 74 19.71 -5.02 -0.63
CA ILE A 74 18.64 -4.14 -1.12
C ILE A 74 17.51 -4.98 -1.72
N ARG A 75 17.86 -5.97 -2.55
CA ARG A 75 16.88 -6.89 -3.16
C ARG A 75 16.09 -7.67 -2.11
N ALA A 76 16.78 -8.20 -1.10
CA ALA A 76 16.15 -8.94 -0.01
C ALA A 76 15.20 -8.06 0.81
N ASN A 77 15.61 -6.82 1.10
CA ASN A 77 14.81 -5.86 1.87
C ASN A 77 13.50 -5.48 1.16
N ILE A 78 13.55 -5.16 -0.14
CA ILE A 78 12.34 -4.87 -0.92
C ILE A 78 11.43 -6.09 -1.02
N LYS A 79 12.00 -7.29 -1.21
CA LYS A 79 11.22 -8.53 -1.22
C LYS A 79 10.51 -8.76 0.12
N TYR A 80 11.25 -8.65 1.22
CA TYR A 80 10.70 -8.77 2.57
C TYR A 80 9.56 -7.76 2.81
N LEU A 81 9.74 -6.51 2.39
CA LEU A 81 8.74 -5.47 2.52
C LEU A 81 7.45 -5.80 1.75
N LYS A 82 7.56 -6.30 0.51
CA LYS A 82 6.40 -6.76 -0.28
C LYS A 82 5.68 -7.92 0.41
N GLU A 83 6.41 -8.93 0.89
CA GLU A 83 5.84 -10.07 1.61
C GLU A 83 5.11 -9.64 2.88
N LEU A 84 5.69 -8.70 3.64
CA LEU A 84 5.09 -8.14 4.84
C LEU A 84 3.74 -7.47 4.54
N PHE A 85 3.68 -6.64 3.49
CA PHE A 85 2.45 -5.97 3.09
C PHE A 85 1.40 -6.94 2.53
N LEU A 86 1.81 -7.94 1.74
CA LEU A 86 0.89 -8.99 1.26
C LEU A 86 0.24 -9.72 2.43
N LYS A 87 1.03 -10.23 3.36
CA LYS A 87 0.53 -10.93 4.55
C LYS A 87 -0.44 -10.05 5.33
N LYS A 88 -0.11 -8.77 5.51
CA LYS A 88 -0.99 -7.86 6.24
C LYS A 88 -2.29 -7.55 5.50
N ASN A 89 -2.25 -7.47 4.18
CA ASN A 89 -3.43 -7.29 3.35
C ASN A 89 -4.37 -8.50 3.45
N GLU A 90 -3.82 -9.71 3.43
CA GLU A 90 -4.59 -10.95 3.61
C GLU A 90 -5.27 -11.03 4.97
N GLU A 91 -4.58 -10.63 6.05
CA GLU A 91 -5.16 -10.55 7.40
C GLU A 91 -6.38 -9.62 7.43
N ILE A 92 -6.26 -8.43 6.85
CA ILE A 92 -7.36 -7.44 6.77
C ILE A 92 -8.53 -7.99 5.94
N MET A 93 -8.26 -8.67 4.83
CA MET A 93 -9.30 -9.29 4.00
C MET A 93 -10.02 -10.43 4.71
N LYS A 94 -9.33 -11.19 5.57
CA LYS A 94 -9.95 -12.23 6.40
C LYS A 94 -10.84 -11.62 7.47
N GLU A 95 -10.37 -10.58 8.17
CA GLU A 95 -11.14 -9.88 9.20
C GLU A 95 -12.40 -9.19 8.65
N THR A 96 -12.33 -8.62 7.45
CA THR A 96 -13.49 -7.94 6.81
C THR A 96 -14.55 -8.92 6.32
N LYS A 97 -14.18 -10.14 5.91
CA LYS A 97 -15.15 -11.20 5.54
C LYS A 97 -15.89 -11.78 6.74
N LEU A 98 -15.31 -11.71 7.94
CA LEU A 98 -15.86 -12.31 9.16
C LEU A 98 -16.80 -11.40 9.94
N LYS A 99 -16.94 -10.11 9.59
CA LYS A 99 -17.89 -9.20 10.25
C LYS A 99 -19.26 -9.29 9.55
N PRO A 100 -20.29 -9.91 10.15
CA PRO A 100 -21.63 -9.84 9.59
C PRO A 100 -22.07 -8.37 9.56
N LYS A 101 -22.51 -7.91 8.38
CA LYS A 101 -23.14 -6.60 8.21
C LYS A 101 -24.31 -6.51 9.19
N GLN A 102 -24.20 -5.69 10.23
CA GLN A 102 -25.36 -5.26 10.98
C GLN A 102 -26.23 -4.45 10.00
N GLN A 103 -27.24 -5.12 9.42
CA GLN A 103 -28.30 -4.47 8.70
C GLN A 103 -29.05 -3.57 9.69
N THR A 104 -28.88 -2.27 9.54
CA THR A 104 -29.76 -1.29 10.17
C THR A 104 -31.14 -1.44 9.53
N THR A 105 -32.02 -2.22 10.15
CA THR A 105 -33.44 -2.24 9.83
C THR A 105 -34.03 -0.88 10.21
N ILE A 106 -34.22 -0.02 9.21
CA ILE A 106 -35.09 1.14 9.34
C ILE A 106 -36.53 0.61 9.27
N THR A 107 -37.16 0.44 10.44
CA THR A 107 -38.58 0.12 10.54
C THR A 107 -39.39 1.39 10.34
N THR A 108 -39.85 1.66 9.10
CA THR A 108 -40.87 2.67 8.84
C THR A 108 -42.24 2.05 9.12
N ALA A 109 -42.78 2.28 10.31
CA ALA A 109 -44.13 1.87 10.65
C ALA A 109 -45.15 2.73 9.89
N ALA A 110 -45.84 2.12 8.93
CA ALA A 110 -47.03 2.67 8.30
C ALA A 110 -48.16 2.72 9.34
N SER A 111 -48.66 3.92 9.63
CA SER A 111 -49.90 4.10 10.39
C SER A 111 -51.04 4.34 9.42
N ASN A 112 -51.73 3.26 9.03
CA ASN A 112 -53.10 3.32 8.53
C ASN A 112 -54.01 2.70 9.59
N SER A 113 -54.85 3.52 10.22
CA SER A 113 -56.02 3.05 10.97
C SER A 113 -57.22 3.90 10.58
N LEU A 114 -58.08 3.30 9.75
CA LEU A 114 -59.48 3.67 9.63
C LEU A 114 -60.19 3.28 10.94
N HIS A 115 -60.96 4.21 11.52
CA HIS A 115 -62.12 3.87 12.33
C HIS A 115 -63.31 4.75 11.94
N HIS A 116 -64.32 4.10 11.36
CA HIS A 116 -65.69 4.59 11.28
C HIS A 116 -66.28 4.66 12.69
N HIS A 117 -66.88 5.79 13.07
CA HIS A 117 -68.04 5.75 13.95
C HIS A 117 -69.04 6.90 13.70
N HIS A 118 -70.27 6.48 13.45
CA HIS A 118 -71.52 7.23 13.51
C HIS A 118 -71.72 7.85 14.91
N HIS A 119 -72.10 9.12 15.03
CA HIS A 119 -73.32 9.52 15.75
C HIS A 119 -73.66 11.02 15.63
N ARG A 120 -74.98 11.25 15.52
CA ARG A 120 -75.81 12.47 15.62
C ARG A 120 -75.24 13.66 16.42
N LEU A 121 -75.51 14.88 15.92
CA LEU A 121 -76.62 15.74 16.34
C LEU A 121 -77.03 16.67 15.20
#